data_AF-A0A7V5WII7-F1
#
_entry.id   AF-A0A7V5WII7-F1
#
_cell.length_a   1.000
_cell.length_b   1.000
_cell.length_c   1.000
_cell.angle_alpha   90.00
_cell.angle_beta   90.00
_cell.angle_gamma   90.00
#
_symmetry.space_group_name_H-M   'P 1'
#
loop_
_entity.id
_entity.type
_entity.pdbx_description
1 polymer ?
#
loop_
_entity_poly.entity_id
_entity_poly.type
_entity_poly.pdbx_seq_one_letter_code
_entity_poly.pdbx_strand_id
1 'polypeptide(L)' 'MMRDKIKKYRPYPSVDLPDRTWPNATITRAPVWCSVDLRDGNQALIQPMSMEEKLAMFNLLVETGFKQIEVGFPSASQ' A
#
# COMPACT_ATOMS: atom_id res chain seq x y z
N MET A 1 -39.54 -3.93 -7.17
CA MET A 1 -38.21 -4.49 -7.51
C MET A 1 -37.25 -4.20 -6.36
N MET A 2 -36.48 -5.24 -5.99
CA MET A 2 -35.72 -5.47 -4.74
C MET A 2 -35.44 -4.26 -3.82
N ARG A 3 -36.22 -4.18 -2.73
CA ARG A 3 -35.93 -3.36 -1.54
C ARG A 3 -35.52 -4.25 -0.37
N ASP A 4 -34.65 -5.22 -0.60
CA ASP A 4 -33.90 -5.77 0.52
C ASP A 4 -32.79 -4.78 0.86
N LYS A 5 -33.05 -3.97 1.89
CA LYS A 5 -32.10 -3.00 2.41
C LYS A 5 -30.83 -3.74 2.76
N ILE A 6 -29.75 -3.54 2.01
CA ILE A 6 -28.40 -3.96 2.41
C ILE A 6 -28.08 -3.21 3.72
N LYS A 7 -28.32 -3.84 4.87
CA LYS A 7 -28.11 -3.24 6.22
C LYS A 7 -26.69 -3.44 6.76
N LYS A 8 -25.93 -4.37 6.16
CA LYS A 8 -24.59 -4.74 6.63
C LYS A 8 -23.58 -3.61 6.49
N TYR A 9 -23.76 -2.76 5.47
CA TYR A 9 -22.84 -1.68 5.15
C TYR A 9 -23.52 -0.33 5.32
N ARG A 10 -22.75 0.64 5.82
CA ARG A 10 -23.18 2.04 5.98
C ARG A 10 -22.40 2.92 5.00
N PRO A 11 -22.98 4.02 4.50
CA PRO A 11 -22.24 4.98 3.69
C PRO A 11 -21.04 5.55 4.47
N TYR A 12 -19.95 5.85 3.76
CA TYR A 12 -18.83 6.60 4.33
C TYR A 12 -19.30 8.04 4.66
N PRO A 13 -18.93 8.61 5.82
CA PRO A 13 -19.36 9.94 6.20
C PRO A 13 -18.79 11.02 5.27
N SER A 14 -19.46 12.16 5.18
CA SER A 14 -18.93 13.33 4.45
C SER A 14 -17.70 13.88 5.17
N VAL A 15 -16.65 14.17 4.40
CA VAL A 15 -15.44 14.84 4.91
C VAL A 15 -15.59 16.34 4.67
N ASP A 16 -15.68 17.12 5.75
CA ASP A 16 -15.81 18.58 5.68
C ASP A 16 -14.44 19.24 5.55
N LEU A 17 -14.05 19.53 4.31
CA LEU A 17 -12.84 20.26 3.93
C LEU A 17 -13.25 21.30 2.87
N PRO A 18 -13.83 22.45 3.29
CA PRO A 18 -14.38 23.45 2.38
C PRO A 18 -13.27 24.13 1.56
N ASP A 19 -12.14 24.45 2.18
CA ASP A 19 -11.01 25.17 1.56
C ASP A 19 -9.94 24.23 0.99
N ARG A 20 -10.34 23.04 0.51
CA ARG A 20 -9.39 22.07 -0.03
C ARG A 20 -8.70 22.63 -1.28
N THR A 21 -7.37 22.52 -1.32
CA THR A 21 -6.57 23.11 -2.41
C THR A 21 -6.14 22.08 -3.46
N TRP A 22 -6.17 20.78 -3.12
CA TRP A 22 -5.72 19.71 -4.02
C TRP A 22 -6.43 19.65 -5.39
N PRO A 23 -7.71 20.06 -5.57
CA PRO A 23 -8.32 20.07 -6.90
C PRO A 23 -7.66 21.03 -7.90
N ASN A 24 -7.00 22.08 -7.41
CA ASN A 24 -6.33 23.09 -8.24
C ASN A 24 -4.81 22.89 -8.30
N ALA A 25 -4.27 21.86 -7.64
CA ALA A 25 -2.84 21.61 -7.60
C ALA A 25 -2.44 20.61 -8.68
N THR A 26 -1.33 20.88 -9.38
CA THR A 26 -0.69 19.92 -10.30
C THR A 26 0.54 19.32 -9.65
N ILE A 27 0.72 18.01 -9.76
CA ILE A 27 1.93 17.32 -9.29
C ILE A 27 3.11 17.71 -10.19
N THR A 28 4.15 18.32 -9.61
CA THR A 28 5.33 18.82 -10.33
C THR A 28 6.63 18.13 -9.95
N ARG A 29 6.59 17.23 -8.96
CA ARG A 29 7.75 16.49 -8.47
C ARG A 29 7.34 15.09 -8.02
N ALA A 30 8.26 14.14 -8.14
CA ALA A 30 8.07 12.81 -7.58
C ALA A 30 7.98 12.89 -6.04
N PRO A 31 7.10 12.09 -5.39
CA PRO A 31 7.12 11.94 -3.96
C PRO A 31 8.31 11.09 -3.51
N VAL A 32 8.52 11.01 -2.20
CA VAL A 32 9.35 9.95 -1.61
C VAL A 32 8.55 8.66 -1.67
N TRP A 33 9.12 7.64 -2.32
CA TRP A 33 8.50 6.33 -2.44
C TRP A 33 8.99 5.40 -1.33
N CYS A 34 8.06 4.66 -0.72
CA CYS A 34 8.33 3.54 0.17
C CYS A 34 7.66 2.30 -0.40
N SER A 35 8.46 1.29 -0.76
CA SER A 35 7.95 -0.02 -1.17
C SER A 35 7.69 -0.89 0.06
N VAL A 36 6.56 -1.59 0.06
CA VAL A 36 6.14 -2.49 1.17
C VAL A 36 6.00 -3.94 0.70
N ASP A 37 6.51 -4.24 -0.49
CA ASP A 37 6.33 -5.51 -1.20
C ASP A 37 6.87 -6.71 -0.40
N LEU A 38 7.98 -6.53 0.33
CA LEU A 38 8.60 -7.58 1.16
C LEU A 38 7.85 -7.86 2.47
N ARG A 39 6.96 -6.96 2.90
CA ARG A 39 6.14 -7.14 4.12
C ARG A 39 4.67 -7.31 3.77
N ASP A 40 4.00 -6.23 3.41
CA ASP A 40 2.55 -6.22 3.18
C ASP A 40 2.17 -7.04 1.94
N GLY A 41 2.94 -6.88 0.86
CA GLY A 41 2.78 -7.69 -0.35
C GLY A 41 3.01 -9.18 -0.08
N ASN A 42 4.13 -9.52 0.57
CA ASN A 42 4.46 -10.89 0.92
C ASN A 42 3.42 -11.55 1.85
N GLN A 43 2.80 -10.79 2.77
CA GLN A 43 1.75 -11.28 3.66
C GLN A 43 0.43 -11.60 2.93
N ALA A 44 0.17 -10.99 1.78
CA ALA A 44 -1.03 -11.22 1.00
C ALA A 44 -0.93 -12.44 0.06
N LEU A 45 0.26 -13.03 -0.10
CA LEU A 45 0.46 -14.19 -0.97
C LEU A 45 -0.06 -15.48 -0.31
N ILE A 46 -0.69 -16.34 -1.12
CA ILE A 46 -1.11 -17.70 -0.67
C ILE A 46 0.12 -18.50 -0.22
N GLN A 47 1.19 -18.44 -1.03
CA GLN A 47 2.51 -18.98 -0.67
C GLN A 47 3.46 -17.80 -0.49
N PRO A 48 3.95 -17.55 0.73
CA PRO A 48 4.93 -16.50 0.98
C PRO A 48 6.21 -16.72 0.18
N MET A 49 6.88 -15.63 -0.14
CA MET A 49 8.16 -15.64 -0.83
C MET A 49 9.21 -16.43 -0.04
N SER A 50 10.00 -17.23 -0.77
CA SER A 50 11.23 -17.82 -0.26
C SER A 50 12.28 -16.75 0.04
N MET A 51 13.39 -17.14 0.68
CA MET A 51 14.50 -16.22 0.93
C MET A 51 15.13 -15.69 -0.38
N GLU A 52 15.27 -16.55 -1.38
CA GLU A 52 15.80 -16.20 -2.69
C GLU A 52 14.88 -15.21 -3.41
N GLU A 53 13.57 -15.42 -3.36
CA GLU A 53 12.58 -14.53 -3.95
C GLU A 53 12.56 -13.16 -3.25
N LYS A 54 12.67 -13.14 -1.91
CA LYS A 54 12.80 -11.90 -1.13
C LYS A 54 14.06 -11.13 -1.50
N LEU A 55 15.20 -11.80 -1.66
CA LEU A 55 16.45 -11.16 -2.07
C LEU A 55 16.36 -10.63 -3.51
N ALA A 56 15.75 -11.37 -4.42
CA ALA A 56 15.53 -10.92 -5.79
C ALA A 56 14.63 -9.67 -5.83
N MET A 57 13.52 -9.66 -5.07
CA MET A 57 12.64 -8.50 -4.95
C MET A 57 13.35 -7.30 -4.34
N PHE A 58 14.12 -7.50 -3.27
CA PHE A 58 14.91 -6.43 -2.65
C PHE A 58 15.89 -5.80 -3.64
N ASN A 59 16.65 -6.63 -4.36
CA ASN A 59 17.63 -6.15 -5.36
C ASN A 59 16.94 -5.38 -6.48
N LEU A 60 15.81 -5.89 -7.00
CA LEU A 60 15.02 -5.20 -8.02
C LEU A 60 14.57 -3.80 -7.55
N LEU A 61 14.10 -3.68 -6.31
CA LEU A 61 13.65 -2.39 -5.75
C LEU A 61 14.82 -1.42 -5.60
N VAL A 62 15.98 -1.91 -5.15
CA VAL A 62 17.22 -1.12 -5.04
C VAL A 62 17.68 -0.64 -6.41
N GLU A 63 17.73 -1.52 -7.41
CA GLU A 63 18.11 -1.21 -8.79
C GLU A 63 17.15 -0.20 -9.44
N THR A 64 15.86 -0.32 -9.16
CA THR A 64 14.81 0.63 -9.62
C THR A 64 14.97 2.02 -8.97
N GLY A 65 15.68 2.12 -7.85
CA GLY A 65 16.01 3.38 -7.20
C GLY A 65 15.17 3.71 -5.96
N PHE A 66 14.40 2.75 -5.42
CA PHE A 66 13.72 2.95 -4.14
C PHE A 66 14.73 3.23 -3.03
N LYS A 67 14.40 4.20 -2.17
CA LYS A 67 15.24 4.62 -1.03
C LYS A 67 14.63 4.25 0.33
N GLN A 68 13.36 3.88 0.34
CA GLN A 68 12.65 3.36 1.50
C GLN A 68 11.98 2.05 1.10
N ILE A 69 12.28 0.97 1.84
CA ILE A 69 11.76 -0.37 1.60
C ILE A 69 11.44 -0.99 2.97
N GLU A 70 10.19 -1.40 3.19
CA GLU A 70 9.77 -2.15 4.38
C GLU A 70 10.12 -3.63 4.19
N VAL A 71 11.16 -4.10 4.89
CA VAL A 71 11.76 -5.43 4.66
C VAL A 71 11.10 -6.59 5.42
N GLY A 72 10.19 -6.31 6.35
CA GLY A 72 9.51 -7.35 7.12
C GLY A 72 8.94 -6.87 8.45
N PHE A 73 8.37 -7.82 9.20
CA PHE A 73 7.85 -7.59 10.54
C PHE A 73 8.50 -8.55 11.55
N PRO A 74 9.70 -8.24 12.05
CA PRO A 74 10.59 -9.20 12.72
C PRO A 74 10.08 -9.69 14.09
N SER A 75 9.13 -8.99 14.72
CA SER A 75 8.53 -9.44 15.98
C SER A 75 7.41 -10.47 15.80
N ALA A 76 6.89 -10.63 14.57
CA ALA A 76 5.77 -11.51 14.26
C ALA A 76 6.14 -12.63 13.27
N SER A 77 7.36 -12.59 12.71
CA SER A 77 7.90 -13.58 11.80
C SER A 77 9.31 -13.94 12.25
N GLN A 78 9.53 -15.23 12.54
CA GLN A 78 10.81 -15.79 12.95
C GLN A 78 11.75 -15.98 11.75
#